data_AF-A0A1I6SFV1-F1
#
_entry.id   AF-A0A1I6SFV1-F1
#
_cell.length_a   1.000
_cell.length_b   1.000
_cell.length_c   1.000
_cell.angle_alpha   90.00
_cell.angle_beta   90.00
_cell.angle_gamma   90.00
#
_symmetry.space_group_name_H-M   'P 1'
#
loop_
_entity.id
_entity.type
_entity.pdbx_description
1 polymer ?
#
loop_
_entity_poly.entity_id
_entity_poly.type
_entity_poly.pdbx_seq_one_letter_code
_entity_poly.pdbx_strand_id
1 'polypeptide(L)'
;MTPINPWIPTGSVALLIMIASCAASPPTSATPPRIALPTEATTPCRLDRLPDQPTLADLEAGYVARGAGIVACDAARRMAVETLEAERALQDRWRAGTAGRGRNR
;
A
#
# COMPACT_ATOMS: atom_id res chain seq x y z
N MET A 1 -19.26 56.17 21.40
CA MET A 1 -17.92 55.54 21.40
C MET A 1 -17.98 54.30 22.27
N THR A 2 -18.10 53.13 21.66
CA THR A 2 -18.02 51.84 22.35
C THR A 2 -16.55 51.43 22.49
N PRO A 3 -16.09 50.94 23.66
CA PRO A 3 -14.69 50.55 23.84
C PRO A 3 -14.42 49.26 23.07
N ILE A 4 -13.56 49.33 22.06
CA ILE A 4 -13.04 48.17 21.33
C ILE A 4 -11.99 47.52 22.24
N ASN A 5 -12.32 46.38 22.85
CA ASN A 5 -11.40 45.63 23.69
C ASN A 5 -10.51 44.71 22.82
N PRO A 6 -9.19 44.96 22.75
CA PRO A 6 -8.28 44.23 21.84
C PRO A 6 -7.98 42.78 22.26
N TRP A 7 -8.49 42.32 23.41
CA TRP A 7 -8.22 40.99 23.96
C TRP A 7 -9.15 39.87 23.47
N ILE A 8 -10.29 40.23 22.87
CA ILE A 8 -11.26 39.27 22.33
C ILE A 8 -10.79 38.64 21.00
N PRO A 9 -10.21 39.37 20.02
CA PRO A 9 -9.80 38.74 18.76
C PRO A 9 -8.57 37.82 18.90
N THR A 10 -7.71 38.04 19.89
CA THR A 10 -6.48 37.26 20.08
C THR A 10 -6.73 35.86 20.63
N GLY A 11 -7.71 35.69 21.53
CA GLY A 11 -8.08 34.38 22.06
C GLY A 11 -8.62 33.42 20.99
N SER A 12 -9.42 33.94 20.05
CA SER A 12 -10.00 33.15 18.96
C SER A 12 -8.95 32.68 17.94
N VAL A 13 -7.95 33.52 17.64
CA VAL A 13 -6.87 33.17 16.71
C VAL A 13 -5.98 32.06 17.27
N ALA A 14 -5.62 32.13 18.56
CA ALA A 14 -4.81 31.09 19.19
C ALA A 14 -5.51 29.72 19.22
N LEU A 15 -6.82 29.70 19.48
CA LEU A 15 -7.61 28.47 19.48
C LEU A 15 -7.68 27.82 18.08
N LEU A 16 -7.83 28.61 17.02
CA LEU A 16 -7.86 28.14 15.62
C LEU A 16 -6.52 27.53 15.18
N ILE A 17 -5.39 28.09 15.60
CA ILE A 17 -4.06 27.56 15.28
C ILE A 17 -3.81 26.19 15.95
N MET A 18 -4.32 25.99 17.17
CA MET A 18 -4.19 24.74 17.91
C MET A 18 -4.96 23.57 17.25
N ILE A 19 -6.21 23.77 16.82
CA ILE A 19 -7.01 22.70 16.20
C ILE A 19 -6.49 22.27 14.81
N ALA A 20 -5.90 23.18 14.04
CA ALA A 20 -5.26 22.81 12.76
C ALA A 20 -4.03 21.90 12.96
N SER A 21 -3.31 22.06 14.08
CA SER A 21 -2.05 21.35 14.33
C SER A 21 -2.23 19.88 14.70
N CYS A 22 -3.38 19.50 15.27
CA CYS A 22 -3.67 18.11 15.62
C CYS A 22 -3.96 17.22 14.40
N ALA A 23 -4.56 17.77 13.34
CA ALA A 23 -4.79 17.02 12.09
C ALA A 23 -3.49 16.77 11.30
N ALA A 24 -2.49 17.62 11.49
CA ALA A 24 -1.23 17.53 10.76
C ALA A 24 -0.19 16.60 11.41
N SER A 25 -0.39 16.13 12.64
CA SER A 25 0.67 15.51 13.46
C SER A 25 0.51 14.00 13.66
N PRO A 26 1.04 13.13 12.79
CA PRO A 26 1.25 11.72 13.10
C PRO A 26 2.15 11.52 14.33
N PRO A 27 1.90 10.46 15.12
CA PRO A 27 2.67 10.16 16.32
C PRO A 27 4.14 9.83 16.00
N THR A 28 5.04 10.24 16.89
CA THR A 28 6.51 10.17 16.76
C THR A 28 7.09 8.76 16.64
N SER A 29 6.27 7.71 16.79
CA SER A 29 6.68 6.30 16.74
C SER A 29 5.79 5.43 15.83
N ALA A 30 5.12 6.02 14.83
CA ALA A 30 4.31 5.25 13.91
C ALA A 30 5.18 4.25 13.11
N THR A 31 4.79 2.99 13.06
CA THR A 31 5.42 1.98 12.19
C THR A 31 5.15 2.33 10.73
N PRO A 32 6.07 2.03 9.78
CA PRO A 32 5.82 2.25 8.37
C PRO A 32 4.56 1.51 7.90
N PRO A 33 3.77 2.10 6.99
CA PRO A 33 2.55 1.47 6.49
C PRO A 33 2.86 0.18 5.72
N ARG A 34 1.98 -0.82 5.88
CA ARG A 34 2.02 -2.10 5.18
C ARG A 34 0.71 -2.33 4.44
N ILE A 35 0.79 -2.95 3.27
CA ILE A 35 -0.38 -3.31 2.46
C ILE A 35 -0.56 -4.83 2.56
N ALA A 36 -1.79 -5.27 2.78
CA ALA A 36 -2.12 -6.69 2.75
C ALA A 36 -1.98 -7.23 1.30
N LEU A 37 -1.28 -8.35 1.13
CA LEU A 37 -1.22 -8.99 -0.18
C LEU A 37 -2.58 -9.62 -0.54
N PRO A 38 -3.00 -9.55 -1.81
CA PRO A 38 -4.16 -10.31 -2.27
C PRO A 38 -3.86 -11.81 -2.21
N THR A 39 -4.90 -12.63 -2.02
CA THR A 39 -4.79 -14.08 -1.88
C THR A 39 -4.16 -14.75 -3.09
N GLU A 40 -4.43 -14.19 -4.27
CA GLU A 40 -3.90 -14.64 -5.56
C GLU A 40 -2.38 -14.51 -5.60
N ALA A 41 -1.82 -13.44 -5.03
CA ALA A 41 -0.37 -13.20 -4.98
C ALA A 41 0.37 -14.15 -4.02
N THR A 42 -0.32 -14.73 -3.04
CA THR A 42 0.27 -15.64 -2.05
C THR A 42 0.04 -17.12 -2.37
N THR A 43 -0.91 -17.42 -3.25
CA THR A 43 -1.23 -18.80 -3.62
C THR A 43 -0.12 -19.38 -4.49
N PRO A 44 0.41 -20.59 -4.20
CA PRO A 44 1.42 -21.21 -5.04
C PRO A 44 0.91 -21.43 -6.46
N CYS A 45 1.73 -21.09 -7.45
CA CYS A 45 1.40 -21.41 -8.83
C CYS A 45 1.37 -22.92 -9.03
N ARG A 46 0.26 -23.43 -9.56
CA ARG A 46 0.13 -24.82 -9.96
C ARG A 46 0.36 -24.95 -11.46
N LEU A 47 1.22 -25.89 -11.83
CA LEU A 47 1.37 -26.34 -13.20
C LEU A 47 0.90 -27.78 -13.26
N ASP A 48 0.08 -28.10 -14.26
CA ASP A 48 -0.37 -29.46 -14.46
C ASP A 48 0.81 -30.38 -14.81
N ARG A 49 0.77 -31.58 -14.24
CA ARG A 49 1.71 -32.65 -14.51
C ARG A 49 1.04 -33.70 -15.36
N LEU A 50 1.81 -34.25 -16.30
CA LEU A 50 1.38 -35.39 -17.07
C LEU A 50 1.34 -36.64 -16.17
N PRO A 51 0.50 -37.63 -16.53
CA PRO A 51 0.51 -38.94 -15.89
C PRO A 51 1.83 -39.68 -16.18
N ASP A 52 2.12 -40.73 -15.41
CA ASP A 52 3.39 -41.47 -15.50
C ASP A 52 3.64 -42.13 -16.86
N GLN A 53 2.58 -42.53 -17.56
CA GLN A 53 2.63 -43.08 -18.92
C GLN A 53 1.70 -42.27 -19.83
N PRO A 54 2.16 -41.10 -20.30
CA PRO A 54 1.31 -40.21 -21.06
C PRO A 54 1.10 -40.69 -22.49
N THR A 55 -0.13 -40.56 -22.96
CA THR A 55 -0.49 -40.71 -24.37
C THR A 55 -0.24 -39.41 -25.14
N LEU A 56 -0.35 -39.46 -26.47
CA LEU A 56 -0.30 -38.25 -27.29
C LEU A 56 -1.43 -37.27 -26.93
N ALA A 57 -2.64 -37.78 -26.67
CA ALA A 57 -3.77 -36.96 -26.25
C ALA A 57 -3.49 -36.25 -24.91
N ASP A 58 -2.81 -36.91 -23.97
CA ASP A 58 -2.43 -36.31 -22.70
C ASP A 58 -1.41 -35.16 -22.87
N LEU A 59 -0.51 -35.29 -23.85
CA LEU A 59 0.46 -34.23 -24.18
C LEU A 59 -0.22 -33.00 -24.75
N GLU A 60 -1.16 -33.18 -25.69
CA GLU A 60 -1.89 -32.07 -26.31
C GLU A 60 -2.76 -31.35 -25.26
N ALA A 61 -3.51 -32.11 -24.45
CA ALA A 61 -4.32 -31.55 -23.37
C ALA A 61 -3.45 -30.84 -22.32
N GLY A 62 -2.36 -31.48 -21.90
CA GLY A 62 -1.41 -30.94 -20.94
C GLY A 62 -0.72 -29.67 -21.44
N TYR A 63 -0.41 -29.58 -22.74
CA TYR A 63 0.20 -28.40 -23.34
C TYR A 63 -0.74 -27.18 -23.25
N VAL A 64 -2.00 -27.35 -23.64
CA VAL A 64 -3.00 -26.26 -23.58
C VAL A 64 -3.26 -25.85 -22.13
N ALA A 65 -3.48 -26.82 -21.24
CA ALA A 65 -3.71 -26.56 -19.82
C ALA A 65 -2.53 -25.84 -19.15
N ARG A 66 -1.30 -26.26 -19.48
CA ARG A 66 -0.08 -25.61 -18.97
C ARG A 66 0.06 -24.17 -19.46
N GLY A 67 -0.30 -23.89 -20.71
CA GLY A 67 -0.34 -22.52 -21.23
C GLY A 67 -1.26 -21.62 -20.40
N ALA A 68 -2.48 -22.09 -20.14
CA ALA A 68 -3.43 -21.37 -19.28
C ALA A 68 -2.91 -21.18 -17.84
N GLY A 69 -2.31 -22.23 -17.26
CA GLY A 69 -1.72 -22.17 -15.92
C GLY A 69 -0.56 -21.17 -15.80
N ILE A 70 0.27 -21.06 -16.84
CA ILE A 70 1.36 -20.06 -16.89
C ILE A 70 0.80 -18.64 -16.90
N VAL A 71 -0.20 -18.36 -17.74
CA VAL A 71 -0.81 -17.02 -17.83
C VAL A 71 -1.46 -16.63 -16.50
N ALA A 72 -2.17 -17.55 -15.86
CA ALA A 72 -2.78 -17.31 -14.55
C ALA A 72 -1.70 -17.04 -13.47
N CYS A 73 -0.62 -17.81 -13.46
CA CYS A 73 0.49 -17.60 -12.54
C CYS A 73 1.19 -16.25 -12.75
N ASP A 74 1.40 -15.83 -14.01
CA ASP A 74 2.01 -14.54 -14.31
C ASP A 74 1.14 -13.38 -13.83
N ALA A 75 -0.18 -13.47 -14.01
CA ALA A 75 -1.13 -12.48 -13.50
C ALA A 75 -1.04 -12.35 -11.97
N ALA A 76 -1.02 -13.49 -11.25
CA ALA A 76 -0.86 -13.51 -9.79
C ALA A 76 0.49 -12.90 -9.36
N ARG A 77 1.58 -13.23 -10.06
CA ARG A 77 2.90 -12.65 -9.79
C ARG A 77 2.93 -11.14 -10.01
N ARG A 78 2.25 -10.66 -11.05
CA ARG A 78 2.13 -9.23 -11.32
C ARG A 78 1.42 -8.49 -10.20
N MET A 79 0.32 -9.04 -9.67
CA MET A 79 -0.37 -8.47 -8.51
C MET A 79 0.56 -8.37 -7.29
N ALA A 80 1.41 -9.36 -7.05
CA ALA A 80 2.39 -9.32 -5.96
C ALA A 80 3.39 -8.16 -6.12
N VAL A 81 3.89 -7.96 -7.34
CA VAL A 81 4.84 -6.89 -7.67
C VAL A 81 4.17 -5.52 -7.56
N GLU A 82 2.99 -5.34 -8.14
CA GLU A 82 2.23 -4.08 -8.07
C GLU A 82 1.91 -3.71 -6.62
N THR A 83 1.53 -4.68 -5.78
CA THR A 83 1.29 -4.47 -4.35
C THR A 83 2.56 -4.02 -3.63
N LEU A 84 3.71 -4.65 -3.93
CA LEU A 84 5.00 -4.29 -3.33
C LEU A 84 5.46 -2.89 -3.74
N GLU A 85 5.28 -2.51 -5.00
CA GLU A 85 5.60 -1.18 -5.51
C GLU A 85 4.70 -0.11 -4.86
N ALA A 86 3.40 -0.38 -4.74
CA ALA A 86 2.46 0.49 -4.05
C ALA A 86 2.83 0.68 -2.56
N GLU A 87 3.21 -0.40 -1.88
CA GLU A 87 3.66 -0.33 -0.48
C GLU A 87 4.93 0.52 -0.34
N ARG A 88 5.92 0.32 -1.22
CA ARG A 88 7.17 1.10 -1.20
C ARG A 88 6.89 2.59 -1.42
N ALA A 89 6.08 2.93 -2.41
CA ALA A 89 5.68 4.31 -2.66
C ALA A 89 4.98 4.95 -1.45
N LEU A 90 4.14 4.19 -0.75
CA LEU A 90 3.47 4.67 0.46
C LEU A 90 4.46 4.89 1.62
N GLN A 91 5.43 4.00 1.79
CA GLN A 91 6.48 4.14 2.80
C GLN A 91 7.41 5.32 2.51
N ASP A 92 7.76 5.57 1.25
CA ASP A 92 8.61 6.69 0.87
C ASP A 92 7.93 8.03 1.16
N ARG A 93 6.64 8.16 0.84
CA ARG A 93 5.83 9.32 1.24
C ARG A 93 5.78 9.48 2.76
N TRP A 94 5.61 8.38 3.48
CA TRP A 94 5.61 8.39 4.95
C TRP A 94 6.96 8.87 5.53
N ARG A 95 8.09 8.39 5.00
CA ARG A 95 9.45 8.82 5.39
C ARG A 95 9.71 10.29 5.08
N ALA A 96 9.26 10.77 3.92
CA ALA A 96 9.41 12.18 3.55
C ALA A 96 8.65 13.10 4.52
N GLY A 97 7.43 12.72 4.89
CA GLY A 97 6.63 13.46 5.87
C GLY A 97 7.24 13.49 7.28
N THR A 98 7.83 12.37 7.73
CA THR A 98 8.48 12.30 9.05
C THR A 98 9.81 13.06 9.09
N ALA A 99 10.62 13.00 8.03
CA ALA A 99 11.88 13.74 7.93
C ALA A 99 11.68 15.26 7.90
N GLY A 100 10.67 15.76 7.17
CA GLY A 100 10.33 17.18 7.14
C GLY A 100 9.91 17.74 8.51
N ARG A 101 9.24 16.93 9.33
CA ARG A 101 8.87 17.31 10.70
C ARG A 101 10.06 17.37 11.65
N GLY A 102 11.01 16.44 11.55
CA GLY A 102 12.20 16.42 12.41
C GLY A 102 13.14 17.62 12.20
N ARG A 103 13.17 18.18 10.99
CA ARG A 103 14.00 19.36 10.66
C ARG A 103 13.44 20.68 11.19
N ASN A 104 12.14 20.73 11.48
CA ASN A 104 11.44 21.94 11.90
C ASN A 104 11.24 22.01 13.42
N ARG A 105 11.97 21.18 14.18
CA ARG A 105 11.96 21.06 15.63
C ARG A 105 13.35 21.38 16.16
#